data_AF-K1RZ86-F1
#
_entry.id   AF-K1RZ86-F1
#
_cell.length_a   1.000
_cell.length_b   1.000
_cell.length_c   1.000
_cell.angle_alpha   90.00
_cell.angle_beta   90.00
_cell.angle_gamma   90.00
#
_symmetry.space_group_name_H-M   'P 1'
#
loop_
_entity.id
_entity.type
_entity.pdbx_description
1 polymer ?
#
loop_
_entity_poly.entity_id
_entity_poly.type
_entity_poly.pdbx_seq_one_letter_code
_entity_poly.pdbx_strand_id
1 'polypeptide(L)' 'EPLLVTAPYDEDEQKKPIHLSVHDGQEMDYIISGTLKFQIGSHIETVSEGDCIYYDSMNPHGMIAVDGKDCKFLAILI' A
#
# COMPACT_ATOMS: atom_id res chain seq x y z
N GLU A 1 11.68 9.75 4.66
CA GLU A 1 12.39 8.61 5.26
C GLU A 1 12.08 7.34 4.47
N PRO A 2 13.09 6.52 4.09
CA PRO A 2 12.87 5.23 3.44
C PRO A 2 12.64 4.10 4.45
N LEU A 3 11.61 3.29 4.23
CA LEU A 3 11.24 2.14 5.05
C LEU A 3 11.04 0.91 4.16
N LEU A 4 11.70 -0.19 4.49
CA LEU A 4 11.41 -1.49 3.86
C LEU A 4 10.25 -2.14 4.60
N VAL A 5 9.10 -2.23 3.94
CA VAL A 5 7.85 -2.72 4.55
C VAL A 5 7.51 -4.10 4.01
N THR A 6 6.99 -4.96 4.89
CA THR A 6 6.35 -6.22 4.51
C THR A 6 4.89 -6.15 4.96
N ALA A 7 3.97 -6.08 3.99
CA ALA A 7 2.54 -6.23 4.23
C ALA A 7 2.21 -7.73 4.22
N PRO A 8 1.88 -8.33 5.38
CA PRO A 8 1.50 -9.73 5.43
C PRO A 8 0.17 -9.94 4.69
N TYR A 9 0.04 -11.06 4.00
CA TYR A 9 -1.26 -11.47 3.50
C TYR A 9 -2.15 -11.93 4.66
N ASP A 10 -3.37 -11.43 4.67
CA ASP A 10 -4.43 -11.86 5.58
C ASP A 10 -5.73 -12.07 4.78
N GLU A 11 -6.30 -13.25 4.92
CA GLU A 11 -7.54 -13.69 4.27
C GLU A 11 -8.77 -12.92 4.81
N ASP A 12 -8.74 -12.47 6.07
CA ASP A 12 -9.82 -11.70 6.68
C ASP A 12 -9.83 -10.24 6.19
N GLU A 13 -8.66 -9.66 5.90
CA GLU A 13 -8.51 -8.33 5.28
C GLU A 13 -9.15 -8.27 3.88
N GLN A 14 -9.21 -9.40 3.16
CA GLN A 14 -9.86 -9.45 1.83
C GLN A 14 -11.38 -9.24 1.89
N LYS A 15 -11.99 -9.43 3.06
CA LYS A 15 -13.45 -9.47 3.26
C LYS A 15 -14.00 -8.23 3.97
N LYS A 16 -13.14 -7.29 4.32
CA LYS A 16 -13.50 -6.06 5.02
C LYS A 16 -12.93 -4.83 4.30
N PRO A 17 -13.44 -3.62 4.58
CA PRO A 17 -12.85 -2.41 4.05
C PRO A 17 -11.38 -2.26 4.48
N ILE A 18 -10.53 -1.74 3.59
CA ILE A 18 -9.13 -1.44 3.89
C ILE A 18 -9.08 -0.40 5.01
N HIS A 19 -8.26 -0.64 6.02
CA HIS A 19 -8.00 0.35 7.06
C HIS A 19 -7.27 1.55 6.48
N LEU A 20 -7.79 2.76 6.71
CA LEU A 20 -7.20 3.99 6.18
C LEU A 20 -6.53 4.81 7.29
N SER A 21 -5.37 5.35 6.96
CA SER A 21 -4.59 6.27 7.79
C SER A 21 -4.33 7.58 7.05
N VAL A 22 -3.87 8.59 7.80
CA VAL A 22 -3.38 9.87 7.29
C VAL A 22 -2.12 10.26 8.05
N HIS A 23 -1.18 10.90 7.36
CA HIS A 23 -0.03 11.54 7.99
C HIS A 23 0.47 12.69 7.12
N ASP A 24 1.26 13.58 7.72
CA ASP A 24 1.83 14.72 7.02
C ASP A 24 2.84 14.26 5.95
N GLY A 25 2.93 15.03 4.86
CA GLY A 25 3.92 14.84 3.80
C GLY A 25 3.37 14.10 2.58
N GLN A 26 4.28 13.58 1.77
CA GLN A 26 3.97 12.72 0.62
C GLN A 26 4.60 11.34 0.83
N GLU A 27 4.10 10.34 0.12
CA GLU A 27 4.67 9.00 0.17
C GLU A 27 4.76 8.40 -1.23
N MET A 28 5.87 7.72 -1.48
CA MET A 28 6.05 6.87 -2.65
C MET A 28 6.30 5.43 -2.21
N ASP A 29 5.48 4.50 -2.68
CA ASP A 29 5.74 3.07 -2.53
C ASP A 29 6.23 2.48 -3.85
N TYR A 30 7.34 1.76 -3.80
CA TYR A 30 7.85 0.96 -4.91
C TYR A 30 7.74 -0.53 -4.57
N ILE A 31 7.04 -1.30 -5.38
CA ILE A 31 6.78 -2.72 -5.11
C ILE A 31 7.99 -3.57 -5.51
N ILE A 32 8.59 -4.23 -4.51
CA ILE A 32 9.76 -5.09 -4.68
C ILE A 32 9.35 -6.51 -5.05
N SER A 33 8.25 -7.03 -4.47
CA SER A 33 7.71 -8.35 -4.77
C SER A 33 6.29 -8.49 -4.23
N GLY A 34 5.45 -9.26 -4.92
CA GLY A 34 4.05 -9.48 -4.53
C GLY A 34 3.09 -8.47 -5.16
N THR A 35 1.85 -8.45 -4.66
CA THR A 35 0.78 -7.60 -5.18
C THR A 35 0.14 -6.83 -4.03
N LEU A 36 -0.04 -5.52 -4.21
CA LEU A 36 -0.64 -4.62 -3.23
C LEU A 36 -1.94 -4.05 -3.79
N LYS A 37 -3.03 -4.17 -3.03
CA LYS A 37 -4.25 -3.41 -3.30
C LYS A 37 -4.21 -2.14 -2.47
N PHE A 38 -4.11 -1.01 -3.15
CA PHE A 38 -4.02 0.32 -2.57
C PHE A 38 -5.34 1.07 -2.71
N GLN A 39 -5.70 1.84 -1.69
CA GLN A 39 -6.85 2.73 -1.70
C GLN A 39 -6.42 4.13 -1.27
N ILE A 40 -6.89 5.15 -1.99
CA ILE A 40 -6.81 6.56 -1.60
C ILE A 40 -8.15 7.24 -1.88
N GLY A 41 -8.79 7.75 -0.83
CA GLY A 41 -10.17 8.22 -0.92
C GLY A 41 -11.11 7.12 -1.46
N SER A 42 -11.74 7.39 -2.61
CA SER A 42 -12.61 6.44 -3.32
C SER A 42 -11.91 5.68 -4.45
N HIS A 43 -10.66 6.03 -4.78
CA HIS A 43 -9.90 5.36 -5.82
C HIS A 43 -9.20 4.13 -5.23
N ILE A 44 -9.27 3.03 -5.98
CA ILE A 44 -8.64 1.76 -5.63
C ILE A 44 -7.86 1.30 -6.84
N GLU A 45 -6.62 0.91 -6.63
CA GLU A 45 -5.73 0.39 -7.65
C GLU A 45 -5.02 -0.87 -7.12
N THR A 46 -4.66 -1.78 -8.02
CA THR A 46 -3.84 -2.95 -7.67
C THR A 46 -2.52 -2.85 -8.41
N VAL A 47 -1.43 -2.82 -7.65
CA VAL A 47 -0.06 -2.67 -8.17
C VAL A 47 0.78 -3.88 -7.82
N SER A 48 1.74 -4.18 -8.68
CA SER A 48 2.53 -5.40 -8.65
C SER A 48 4.03 -5.11 -8.72
N GLU A 49 4.86 -6.15 -8.65
CA GLU A 49 6.32 -6.04 -8.71
C GLU A 49 6.80 -5.12 -9.85
N GLY A 50 7.61 -4.11 -9.50
CA GLY A 50 8.14 -3.11 -10.42
C GLY A 50 7.29 -1.85 -10.57
N ASP A 51 6.04 -1.86 -10.11
CA ASP A 51 5.18 -0.68 -10.10
C ASP A 51 5.52 0.27 -8.94
N CYS A 52 5.13 1.54 -9.10
CA CYS A 52 5.16 2.52 -8.01
C CYS A 52 3.84 3.29 -7.90
N ILE A 53 3.53 3.70 -6.67
CA ILE A 53 2.48 4.67 -6.36
C ILE A 53 3.10 5.87 -5.67
N TYR A 54 2.63 7.06 -6.01
CA TYR A 54 3.05 8.31 -5.38
C TYR A 54 1.80 9.13 -5.05
N TYR A 55 1.66 9.54 -3.80
CA TYR A 55 0.44 10.16 -3.32
C TYR A 55 0.67 11.15 -2.18
N ASP A 56 -0.33 12.02 -2.01
CA ASP A 56 -0.42 12.95 -0.91
C ASP A 56 -1.02 12.24 0.32
N SER A 57 -0.15 11.92 1.27
CA SER A 57 -0.46 11.14 2.48
C SER A 57 -1.44 11.86 3.45
N MET A 58 -1.72 13.14 3.20
CA MET A 58 -2.78 13.87 3.89
C MET A 58 -4.19 13.43 3.47
N ASN A 59 -4.32 12.69 2.37
CA ASN A 59 -5.56 12.06 1.96
C ASN A 59 -5.68 10.67 2.62
N PRO A 60 -6.87 10.27 3.11
CA PRO A 60 -7.07 8.93 3.69
C PRO A 60 -6.66 7.83 2.71
N HIS A 61 -5.67 7.04 3.10
CA HIS A 61 -5.10 5.98 2.26
C HIS A 61 -4.79 4.73 3.08
N GLY A 62 -4.69 3.59 2.41
CA GLY A 62 -4.38 2.31 3.03
C GLY A 62 -4.10 1.24 2.00
N MET A 63 -3.56 0.12 2.44
CA MET A 63 -3.10 -0.95 1.57
C MET A 63 -3.16 -2.32 2.24
N ILE A 64 -3.44 -3.36 1.45
CA ILE A 64 -3.37 -4.76 1.88
C ILE A 64 -2.64 -5.59 0.81
N ALA A 65 -1.93 -6.63 1.25
CA ALA A 65 -1.40 -7.63 0.32
C ALA A 65 -2.54 -8.50 -0.23
N VAL A 66 -2.46 -8.90 -1.49
CA VAL A 66 -3.46 -9.74 -2.17
C VAL A 66 -2.82 -10.98 -2.82
N ASP A 67 -3.60 -11.79 -3.52
CA ASP A 67 -3.14 -13.01 -4.22
C ASP A 67 -2.53 -14.11 -3.32
N GLY A 68 -2.87 -14.13 -2.03
CA GLY A 68 -2.46 -15.19 -1.11
C GLY A 68 -0.99 -15.15 -0.70
N LYS A 69 -0.30 -14.03 -0.92
CA LYS A 69 1.13 -13.88 -0.63
C LYS A 69 1.44 -12.50 -0.04
N ASP A 70 2.43 -12.46 0.84
CA ASP A 70 2.94 -11.21 1.38
C ASP A 70 3.44 -10.30 0.26
N CYS A 71 3.29 -8.99 0.46
CA CYS A 71 3.83 -7.97 -0.42
C CYS A 71 5.00 -7.25 0.28
N LYS A 72 6.09 -7.04 -0.44
CA LYS A 72 7.24 -6.25 0.03
C LYS A 72 7.40 -5.03 -0.84
N PHE A 73 7.57 -3.88 -0.21
CA PHE A 73 7.72 -2.60 -0.91
C PHE A 73 8.64 -1.67 -0.12
N LEU A 74 9.21 -0.71 -0.83
CA LEU A 74 9.98 0.39 -0.26
C LEU A 74 9.07 1.61 -0.18
N ALA A 75 8.69 1.99 1.04
CA ALA A 75 7.96 3.22 1.33
C ALA A 75 8.95 4.37 1.51
N ILE A 76 8.75 5.48 0.81
CA ILE A 76 9.60 6.67 0.90
C ILE A 76 8.70 7.84 1.28
N LEU A 77 8.75 8.22 2.56
CA LEU A 77 8.05 9.36 3.10
C LEU A 77 8.83 10.65 2.79
N ILE A 78 8.17 11.74 2.44
CA ILE A 78 8.78 13.03 2.06
C ILE A 78 8.24 14.14 2.96
#